data_AF-A0AAU7KBF8-F1
#
_entry.id   AF-A0AAU7KBF8-F1
#
_cell.length_a   1.000
_cell.length_b   1.000
_cell.length_c   1.000
_cell.angle_alpha   90.00
_cell.angle_beta   90.00
_cell.angle_gamma   90.00
#
_symmetry.space_group_name_H-M   'P 1'
#
loop_
_entity.id
_entity.type
_entity.pdbx_description
1 polymer ?
#
loop_
_entity_poly.entity_id
_entity_poly.type
_entity_poly.pdbx_seq_one_letter_code
_entity_poly.pdbx_strand_id
1 'polypeptide(L)'
;MSAKTISIIILTALLTAFLFLNSDEVPFNFIVANDVQVSKLIVIGVCIIVGFIIGFVVGRPRKTISSYDDEMERNQTTIENKNTLSDEDRDYIS
;
A
#
# COMPACT_ATOMS: atom_id res chain seq x y z
N MET A 1 -0.12 -37.74 -9.38
CA MET A 1 -0.48 -36.35 -9.06
C MET A 1 0.77 -35.49 -9.06
N SER A 2 0.69 -34.25 -9.53
CA SER A 2 1.84 -33.33 -9.42
C SER A 2 2.05 -32.90 -7.97
N ALA A 3 3.28 -32.54 -7.60
CA ALA A 3 3.58 -32.00 -6.27
C ALA A 3 2.70 -30.77 -5.93
N LYS A 4 2.33 -29.98 -6.95
CA LYS A 4 1.40 -28.85 -6.81
C LYS A 4 0.02 -29.31 -6.32
N THR A 5 -0.50 -30.39 -6.89
CA THR A 5 -1.80 -30.96 -6.51
C THR A 5 -1.78 -31.47 -5.07
N ILE A 6 -0.73 -32.22 -4.70
CA ILE A 6 -0.56 -32.76 -3.35
C ILE A 6 -0.44 -31.63 -2.33
N SER A 7 0.34 -30.58 -2.64
CA SER A 7 0.51 -29.40 -1.80
C SER A 7 -0.82 -28.66 -1.57
N ILE A 8 -1.61 -28.44 -2.62
CA ILE A 8 -2.94 -27.80 -2.50
C ILE A 8 -3.87 -28.63 -1.62
N ILE A 9 -3.88 -29.96 -1.77
CA ILE A 9 -4.73 -30.85 -0.96
C ILE A 9 -4.32 -30.77 0.51
N ILE A 10 -3.03 -30.88 0.82
CA ILE A 10 -2.53 -30.81 2.20
C ILE A 10 -2.89 -29.45 2.82
N LEU A 11 -2.63 -28.35 2.10
CA LEU A 11 -2.95 -27.01 2.58
C LEU A 11 -4.46 -26.86 2.86
N THR A 12 -5.30 -27.36 1.96
CA THR A 12 -6.76 -27.29 2.10
C THR A 12 -7.25 -28.13 3.28
N ALA A 13 -6.69 -29.32 3.48
CA ALA A 13 -7.03 -30.18 4.62
C ALA A 13 -6.62 -29.54 5.94
N LEU A 14 -5.41 -28.95 6.02
CA LEU A 14 -4.93 -28.23 7.20
C LEU A 14 -5.79 -26.99 7.49
N LEU A 15 -6.13 -26.21 6.46
CA LEU A 15 -6.99 -25.04 6.62
C LEU A 15 -8.38 -25.46 7.12
N THR A 16 -8.99 -26.47 6.52
CA THR A 16 -10.29 -26.98 6.96
C THR A 16 -10.25 -27.47 8.40
N ALA A 17 -9.21 -28.24 8.77
CA ALA A 17 -9.04 -28.72 10.15
C ALA A 17 -8.85 -27.55 11.13
N PHE A 18 -8.06 -26.55 10.76
CA PHE A 18 -7.86 -25.35 11.57
C PHE A 18 -9.18 -24.61 11.80
N LEU A 19 -9.98 -24.40 10.75
CA LEU A 19 -11.29 -23.77 10.89
C LEU A 19 -12.18 -24.60 11.80
N PHE A 20 -12.32 -25.90 11.55
CA PHE A 20 -13.18 -26.77 12.34
C PHE A 20 -12.81 -26.79 13.83
N LEU A 21 -11.51 -26.90 14.16
CA LEU A 21 -11.00 -26.91 15.53
C LEU A 21 -11.17 -25.56 16.25
N ASN A 22 -11.45 -24.47 15.52
CA ASN A 22 -11.62 -23.13 16.07
C ASN A 22 -13.04 -22.58 15.83
N SER A 23 -14.00 -23.44 15.45
CA SER A 23 -15.39 -23.03 15.21
C SER A 23 -16.17 -22.67 16.47
N ASP A 24 -15.62 -22.97 17.66
CA ASP A 24 -16.27 -22.67 18.94
C ASP A 24 -16.67 -21.20 19.07
N GLU A 25 -17.71 -20.98 19.87
CA GLU A 25 -18.20 -19.67 20.23
C GLU A 25 -17.53 -19.13 21.50
N VAL A 26 -17.42 -17.81 21.58
CA VAL A 26 -16.91 -17.06 22.73
C VAL A 26 -17.92 -15.95 23.06
N PRO A 27 -18.24 -15.71 24.34
CA PRO A 27 -19.13 -14.63 24.74
C PRO A 27 -18.48 -13.27 24.48
N PHE A 28 -19.22 -12.39 23.82
CA PHE A 28 -18.84 -11.00 23.57
C PHE A 28 -19.88 -10.03 24.11
N ASN A 29 -19.38 -8.99 24.79
CA ASN A 29 -20.19 -7.86 25.23
C ASN A 29 -20.09 -6.73 24.22
N PHE A 30 -21.19 -6.47 23.55
CA PHE A 30 -21.37 -5.33 22.66
C PHE A 30 -22.07 -4.19 23.40
N ILE A 31 -21.92 -2.97 22.87
CA ILE A 31 -22.49 -1.74 23.46
C ILE A 31 -24.00 -1.85 23.72
N VAL A 32 -24.72 -2.63 22.91
CA VAL A 32 -26.18 -2.77 22.98
C VAL A 32 -26.62 -4.17 23.43
N ALA A 33 -25.71 -5.14 23.53
CA ALA A 33 -26.05 -6.52 23.86
C ALA A 33 -24.90 -7.22 24.60
N ASN A 34 -25.19 -7.82 25.76
CA ASN A 34 -24.23 -8.57 26.56
C ASN A 34 -24.33 -10.08 26.27
N ASP A 35 -23.24 -10.81 26.54
CA ASP A 35 -23.13 -12.27 26.43
C ASP A 35 -23.55 -12.86 25.07
N VAL A 36 -23.34 -12.10 23.99
CA VAL A 36 -23.63 -12.59 22.64
C VAL A 36 -22.57 -13.61 22.26
N GLN A 37 -23.00 -14.83 21.94
CA GLN A 37 -22.10 -15.89 21.52
C GLN A 37 -21.70 -15.68 20.06
N VAL A 38 -20.40 -15.51 19.83
CA VAL A 38 -19.84 -15.26 18.50
C VAL A 38 -18.73 -16.26 18.22
N SER A 39 -18.68 -16.80 16.99
CA SER A 39 -17.61 -17.72 16.57
C SER A 39 -16.24 -17.02 16.62
N LYS A 40 -15.24 -17.70 17.20
CA LYS A 40 -13.83 -17.23 17.22
C LYS A 40 -13.32 -16.87 15.82
N LEU A 41 -13.77 -17.61 14.79
CA LEU A 41 -13.39 -17.38 13.40
C LEU A 41 -13.90 -16.03 12.87
N ILE A 42 -15.12 -15.64 13.23
CA ILE A 42 -15.70 -14.35 12.81
C ILE A 42 -14.91 -13.21 13.44
N VAL A 43 -14.58 -13.33 14.73
CA VAL A 43 -13.78 -12.33 15.45
C VAL A 43 -12.43 -12.13 14.79
N ILE A 44 -11.70 -13.22 14.52
CA ILE A 44 -10.40 -13.18 13.85
C ILE A 44 -10.53 -12.58 12.44
N GLY A 45 -11.55 -12.99 11.68
CA GLY A 45 -11.80 -12.48 10.33
C GLY A 45 -12.03 -10.97 10.30
N VAL A 46 -12.86 -10.44 11.21
CA VAL A 46 -13.10 -9.01 11.34
C VAL A 46 -11.82 -8.26 11.72
N CYS A 47 -11.05 -8.77 12.68
CA CYS A 47 -9.77 -8.18 13.07
C CYS A 47 -8.77 -8.11 11.90
N ILE A 48 -8.70 -9.15 11.07
CA ILE A 48 -7.84 -9.17 9.88
C ILE A 48 -8.28 -8.09 8.88
N ILE A 49 -9.59 -7.99 8.60
CA ILE A 49 -10.12 -6.99 7.65
C ILE A 49 -9.84 -5.57 8.15
N VAL A 50 -10.13 -5.28 9.42
CA VAL A 50 -9.88 -3.97 10.02
C VAL A 50 -8.38 -3.65 10.01
N GLY A 51 -7.53 -4.59 10.43
CA GLY A 51 -6.09 -4.43 10.40
C GLY A 51 -5.55 -4.20 8.99
N PHE A 52 -6.07 -4.90 7.99
CA PHE A 52 -5.72 -4.70 6.59
C PHE A 52 -6.12 -3.30 6.09
N ILE A 53 -7.34 -2.84 6.38
CA ILE A 53 -7.79 -1.50 5.99
C ILE A 53 -6.91 -0.43 6.62
N ILE A 54 -6.64 -0.53 7.93
CA ILE A 54 -5.78 0.42 8.65
C ILE A 54 -4.37 0.39 8.05
N GLY A 55 -3.79 -0.80 7.88
CA GLY A 55 -2.46 -0.98 7.30
C GLY A 55 -2.37 -0.45 5.87
N PHE A 56 -3.41 -0.62 5.06
CA PHE A 56 -3.48 -0.10 3.70
C PHE A 56 -3.56 1.44 3.68
N VAL A 57 -4.38 2.03 4.54
CA VAL A 57 -4.53 3.50 4.63
C VAL A 57 -3.24 4.14 5.14
N VAL A 58 -2.64 3.59 6.19
CA VAL A 58 -1.39 4.11 6.81
C VAL A 58 -0.18 3.84 5.91
N GLY A 59 -0.12 2.66 5.31
CA GLY A 59 0.99 2.24 4.44
C GLY A 59 0.96 2.84 3.04
N ARG A 60 -0.11 3.58 2.66
CA ARG A 60 -0.21 4.23 1.36
C ARG A 60 0.90 5.30 1.25
N PRO A 61 1.90 5.12 0.37
CA PRO A 61 2.95 6.12 0.19
C PRO A 61 2.29 7.42 -0.27
N ARG A 62 2.37 8.46 0.56
CA ARG A 62 1.96 9.81 0.14
C ARG A 62 3.02 10.26 -0.84
N LYS A 63 2.63 10.69 -2.04
CA LYS A 63 3.56 11.37 -2.96
C LYS A 63 4.23 12.46 -2.15
N THR A 64 5.54 12.38 -1.99
CA THR A 64 6.34 13.55 -1.63
C THR A 64 6.00 14.59 -2.69
N ILE A 65 5.35 15.67 -2.28
CA ILE A 65 5.17 16.80 -3.17
C ILE A 65 6.59 17.26 -3.45
N SER A 66 7.11 16.92 -4.63
CA SER A 66 8.30 17.56 -5.18
C SER A 66 7.90 18.99 -5.54
N SER A 67 7.72 19.83 -4.52
CA SER A 67 7.94 21.26 -4.64
C SER A 67 9.41 21.39 -4.32
N TYR A 68 10.31 21.37 -5.30
CA TYR A 68 10.81 22.63 -5.85
C TYR A 68 11.57 22.47 -7.18
N ASP A 69 11.59 21.28 -7.81
CA ASP A 69 12.56 21.00 -8.89
C ASP A 69 12.01 21.05 -10.32
N ASP A 70 10.68 21.04 -10.52
CA ASP A 70 10.06 21.03 -11.87
C ASP A 70 10.25 22.34 -12.67
N GLU A 71 10.65 23.42 -12.01
CA GLU A 71 10.98 24.70 -12.67
C GLU A 71 12.47 24.84 -12.99
N MET A 72 13.36 24.11 -12.31
CA MET A 72 14.80 24.13 -12.61
C MET A 72 15.13 23.29 -13.84
N GLU A 73 14.45 22.16 -14.02
CA GLU A 73 14.67 21.28 -15.19
C GLU A 73 14.16 21.90 -16.50
N ARG A 74 13.07 22.69 -16.44
CA ARG A 74 12.48 23.38 -17.60
C ARG A 74 13.32 24.56 -18.11
N ASN A 75 14.08 25.20 -17.20
CA ASN A 75 14.92 26.34 -17.55
C ASN A 75 16.31 25.93 -18.04
N GLN A 76 16.83 24.75 -17.68
CA GLN A 76 18.14 24.29 -18.16
C GLN A 76 18.16 23.96 -19.66
N THR A 77 17.04 23.49 -20.23
CA THR A 77 16.98 23.16 -21.67
C THR A 77 17.01 24.38 -22.60
N THR A 78 16.84 25.60 -22.06
CA THR A 78 16.80 26.85 -22.86
C THR A 78 18.13 27.61 -22.84
N ILE A 79 19.05 27.32 -21.91
CA ILE A 79 20.30 28.10 -21.75
C ILE A 79 21.43 27.65 -22.70
N GLU A 80 21.32 26.50 -23.37
CA GLU A 80 22.38 26.02 -24.29
C GLU A 80 22.47 26.75 -25.63
N ASN A 81 21.61 27.74 -25.92
CA ASN A 81 21.65 28.43 -27.22
C ASN A 81 21.38 29.93 -27.14
N LYS A 82 22.06 30.62 -26.21
CA LYS A 82 21.95 32.08 -26.08
C LYS A 82 23.25 32.78 -26.44
N ASN A 83 23.67 32.66 -27.70
CA ASN A 83 24.58 33.63 -28.31
C ASN A 83 23.80 34.90 -28.71
N THR A 84 23.23 35.62 -27.74
CA THR A 84 22.35 36.78 -27.97
C THR A 84 23.04 38.12 -27.89
N LEU A 85 24.35 38.15 -28.04
CA LEU A 85 25.07 39.41 -28.21
C LEU A 85 24.93 39.81 -29.69
N SER A 86 24.49 41.06 -29.92
CA SER A 86 24.53 41.68 -31.25
C SER A 86 25.98 41.70 -31.74
N ASP A 87 26.18 41.70 -33.06
CA ASP A 87 27.54 41.76 -33.63
C ASP A 87 28.28 43.03 -33.16
N GLU A 88 27.54 44.11 -32.89
CA GLU A 88 28.06 45.34 -32.28
C GLU A 88 28.58 45.13 -30.84
N ASP A 89 27.88 44.35 -30.00
CA ASP A 89 28.27 44.11 -28.61
C ASP A 89 29.52 43.22 -28.49
N ARG A 90 29.81 42.42 -29.52
CA ARG A 90 30.97 41.52 -29.55
C ARG A 90 32.28 42.27 -29.72
N ASP A 91 32.28 43.36 -30.50
CA ASP A 91 33.49 44.13 -30.80
C ASP A 91 34.00 44.89 -29.56
N TYR A 92 33.11 45.19 -28.60
CA TYR A 92 33.46 45.85 -27.34
C TYR A 92 34.15 44.95 -26.29
N ILE A 93 34.09 43.63 -26.46
CA ILE A 93 34.67 42.66 -25.51
C ILE A 93 35.90 41.92 -26.06
N SER A 94 36.35 42.27 -27.26
CA SER A 94 37.59 41.80 -27.90
C SER A 94 38.80 42.69 -27.64
#